data_AF-A0A1A9BDU4-F1
#
_entry.id   AF-A0A1A9BDU4-F1
#
_cell.length_a   1.000
_cell.length_b   1.000
_cell.length_c   1.000
_cell.angle_alpha   90.00
_cell.angle_beta   90.00
_cell.angle_gamma   90.00
#
_symmetry.space_group_name_H-M   'P 1'
#
loop_
_entity.id
_entity.type
_entity.pdbx_description
1 polymer ?
#
loop_
_entity_poly.entity_id
_entity_poly.type
_entity_poly.pdbx_seq_one_letter_code
_entity_poly.pdbx_strand_id
1 'polypeptide(L)'
;MTAIFNPTGLATVPPVPRPAPPAPDPAPAAPEPVVPTAVGPVGPVLELPGTPGAALVPVTCSGRPVGAFVLVDGRVRYRRVVDPDQLVAAATGAFAVAALTAAVALWSRRRPPAVGTVTMGPGGWLSLRGASIPRPRPDDRPWWARLLRAHPLPR
;
A
#
# COMPACT_ATOMS: atom_id res chain seq x y z
N MET A 1 -2.62 48.52 -30.12
CA MET A 1 -1.88 47.43 -30.79
C MET A 1 -0.84 46.95 -29.80
N THR A 2 -1.07 45.82 -29.13
CA THR A 2 -0.21 45.30 -28.06
C THR A 2 -0.23 43.78 -28.17
N ALA A 3 0.89 43.20 -28.57
CA ALA A 3 1.03 41.76 -28.79
C ALA A 3 1.14 41.03 -27.44
N ILE A 4 0.28 40.03 -27.23
CA ILE A 4 0.35 39.14 -26.07
C ILE A 4 1.38 38.04 -26.40
N PHE A 5 2.50 38.04 -25.69
CA PHE A 5 3.45 36.93 -25.71
C PHE A 5 2.80 35.69 -25.09
N ASN A 6 2.62 34.66 -25.90
CA ASN A 6 2.13 33.35 -25.45
C ASN A 6 3.34 32.49 -25.03
N PRO A 7 3.48 32.07 -23.75
CA PRO A 7 4.60 31.25 -23.30
C PRO A 7 4.43 29.75 -23.64
N THR A 8 3.56 29.38 -24.58
CA THR A 8 3.50 28.02 -25.14
C THR A 8 4.19 27.98 -26.50
N GLY A 9 5.50 28.25 -26.48
CA GLY A 9 6.35 27.72 -27.54
C GLY A 9 6.30 26.20 -27.47
N LEU A 10 5.95 25.54 -28.58
CA LEU A 10 6.15 24.10 -28.75
C LEU A 10 7.66 23.83 -28.66
N ALA A 11 8.15 23.64 -27.44
CA ALA A 11 9.45 23.08 -27.18
C ALA A 11 9.38 21.60 -27.54
N THR A 12 9.55 21.30 -28.82
CA THR A 12 9.87 19.96 -29.29
C THR A 12 11.21 19.59 -28.66
N VAL A 13 11.16 18.87 -27.54
CA VAL A 13 12.34 18.32 -26.89
C VAL A 13 13.03 17.40 -27.91
N PRO A 14 14.29 17.64 -28.29
CA PRO A 14 15.01 16.68 -29.14
C PRO A 14 15.17 15.36 -28.36
N PRO A 15 15.00 14.19 -29.01
CA PRO A 15 15.23 12.92 -28.33
C PRO A 15 16.69 12.85 -27.87
N VAL A 16 16.88 12.63 -26.56
CA VAL A 16 18.19 12.39 -25.96
C VAL A 16 18.81 11.15 -26.63
N PRO A 17 20.06 11.19 -27.12
CA PRO A 17 20.74 10.00 -27.61
C PRO A 17 20.88 8.99 -26.47
N ARG A 18 20.25 7.83 -26.66
CA ARG A 18 20.32 6.70 -25.72
C ARG A 18 21.79 6.21 -25.69
N PRO A 19 22.42 6.05 -24.51
CA PRO A 19 23.73 5.41 -24.42
C PRO A 19 23.68 4.02 -25.06
N ALA A 20 24.72 3.67 -25.83
CA ALA A 20 24.87 2.33 -26.37
C ALA A 20 24.85 1.30 -25.22
N PRO A 21 24.17 0.15 -25.39
CA PRO A 21 24.21 -0.90 -24.39
C PRO A 21 25.67 -1.32 -24.15
N PRO A 22 26.08 -1.55 -22.89
CA PRO A 22 27.38 -2.14 -22.62
C PRO A 22 27.47 -3.48 -23.35
N ALA A 23 28.65 -3.77 -23.89
CA ALA A 23 28.94 -5.07 -24.49
C ALA A 23 28.58 -6.19 -23.49
N PRO A 24 28.03 -7.33 -23.95
CA PRO A 24 27.71 -8.42 -23.05
C PRO A 24 29.00 -8.88 -22.36
N ASP A 25 29.03 -8.77 -21.03
CA ASP A 25 29.95 -9.52 -20.20
C ASP A 25 29.80 -11.02 -20.55
N PRO A 26 30.90 -11.80 -20.50
CA PRO A 26 30.82 -13.24 -20.76
C PRO A 26 29.77 -13.84 -19.83
N ALA A 27 28.85 -14.59 -20.44
CA ALA A 27 27.68 -15.17 -19.81
C ALA A 27 28.00 -15.67 -18.38
N PRO A 28 27.28 -15.20 -17.34
CA PRO A 28 27.21 -15.95 -16.12
C PRO A 28 26.74 -17.34 -16.51
N ALA A 29 27.50 -18.36 -16.12
CA ALA A 29 27.09 -19.75 -16.28
C ALA A 29 25.61 -19.85 -15.92
N ALA A 30 24.83 -20.45 -16.84
CA ALA A 30 23.40 -20.62 -16.69
C ALA A 30 23.08 -20.96 -15.22
N PRO A 31 22.14 -20.27 -14.56
CA PRO A 31 21.65 -20.78 -13.29
C PRO A 31 21.18 -22.19 -13.61
N GLU A 32 21.88 -23.18 -13.02
CA GLU A 32 21.43 -24.55 -13.03
C GLU A 32 19.94 -24.53 -12.75
N PRO A 33 19.12 -25.36 -13.42
CA PRO A 33 17.73 -25.48 -13.06
C PRO A 33 17.72 -25.73 -11.56
N VAL A 34 17.23 -24.77 -10.79
CA VAL A 34 16.96 -24.93 -9.37
C VAL A 34 15.88 -25.99 -9.35
N VAL A 35 16.32 -27.24 -9.29
CA VAL A 35 15.51 -28.36 -8.87
C VAL A 35 14.85 -27.84 -7.59
N PRO A 36 13.51 -27.80 -7.51
CA PRO A 36 12.87 -27.46 -6.25
C PRO A 36 13.19 -28.58 -5.26
N THR A 37 14.35 -28.48 -4.61
CA THR A 37 14.73 -29.28 -3.44
C THR A 37 14.00 -28.67 -2.25
N ALA A 38 12.68 -28.81 -2.25
CA ALA A 38 11.85 -28.60 -1.08
C ALA A 38 11.13 -29.91 -0.75
N VAL A 39 11.91 -30.99 -0.63
CA VAL A 39 11.49 -32.16 0.13
C VAL A 39 11.84 -31.87 1.59
N GLY A 40 10.90 -31.24 2.30
CA GLY A 40 11.00 -31.11 3.76
C GLY A 40 11.10 -32.50 4.41
N PRO A 41 11.74 -32.62 5.59
CA PRO A 41 11.94 -33.91 6.23
C PRO A 41 10.56 -34.42 6.68
N VAL A 42 10.06 -35.40 5.93
CA VAL A 42 8.91 -36.21 6.31
C VAL A 42 9.23 -36.81 7.68
N GLY A 43 8.47 -36.44 8.71
CA GLY A 43 8.75 -36.90 10.06
C GLY A 43 8.40 -38.39 10.24
N PRO A 44 8.76 -38.98 11.40
CA PRO A 44 8.54 -40.40 11.65
C PRO A 44 7.06 -40.75 11.53
N VAL A 45 6.77 -41.94 10.99
CA VAL A 45 5.41 -42.48 10.94
C VAL A 45 4.94 -42.72 12.38
N LEU A 46 3.92 -41.98 12.80
CA LEU A 46 3.27 -42.15 14.10
C LEU A 46 2.03 -43.00 13.89
N GLU A 47 2.06 -44.24 14.37
CA GLU A 47 0.88 -45.09 14.40
C GLU A 47 0.00 -44.72 15.60
N LEU A 48 -1.24 -44.33 15.34
CA LEU A 48 -2.22 -44.03 16.38
C LEU A 48 -3.01 -45.31 16.69
N PRO A 49 -3.05 -45.73 17.97
CA PRO A 49 -3.91 -46.82 18.39
C PRO A 49 -5.37 -46.38 18.27
N GLY A 50 -6.17 -47.13 17.50
CA GLY A 50 -7.58 -46.84 17.24
C GLY A 50 -8.20 -47.85 16.27
N THR A 51 -9.53 -47.87 16.21
CA THR A 51 -10.28 -48.62 15.18
C THR A 51 -11.07 -47.61 14.35
N PRO A 52 -10.75 -47.38 13.06
CA PRO A 52 -9.64 -47.98 12.31
C PRO A 52 -8.26 -47.44 12.73
N GLY A 53 -7.23 -48.27 12.57
CA GLY A 53 -5.84 -47.87 12.80
C GLY A 53 -5.44 -46.74 11.85
N ALA A 54 -4.79 -45.71 12.38
CA ALA A 54 -4.39 -44.54 11.61
C ALA A 54 -2.88 -44.35 11.68
N ALA A 55 -2.21 -44.18 10.53
CA ALA A 55 -0.82 -43.75 10.49
C ALA A 55 -0.74 -42.27 10.14
N LEU A 56 -0.03 -41.50 10.96
CA LEU A 56 0.22 -40.07 10.76
C LEU A 56 1.65 -39.85 10.33
N VAL A 57 1.82 -39.09 9.25
CA VAL A 57 3.14 -38.67 8.77
C VAL A 57 3.21 -37.15 8.83
N PRO A 58 3.89 -36.56 9.83
CA PRO A 58 3.95 -35.13 9.98
C PRO A 58 4.84 -34.51 8.89
N VAL A 59 4.36 -33.43 8.29
CA VAL A 59 5.07 -32.63 7.30
C VAL A 59 5.53 -31.35 7.99
N THR A 60 6.84 -31.17 8.06
CA THR A 60 7.44 -29.96 8.62
C THR A 60 8.06 -29.10 7.52
N CYS A 61 7.98 -27.79 7.67
CA CYS A 61 8.70 -26.81 6.86
C CYS A 61 9.44 -25.89 7.80
N SER A 62 10.75 -25.75 7.62
CA SER A 62 11.60 -24.89 8.46
C SER A 62 11.45 -25.18 9.96
N GLY A 63 11.31 -26.46 10.33
CA GLY A 63 11.13 -26.91 11.72
C GLY A 63 9.72 -26.70 12.30
N ARG A 64 8.75 -26.20 11.52
CA ARG A 64 7.36 -26.01 11.96
C ARG A 64 6.41 -27.03 11.32
N PRO A 65 5.43 -27.58 12.06
CA PRO A 65 4.43 -28.48 11.49
C PRO A 65 3.48 -27.72 10.55
N VAL A 66 3.45 -28.10 9.28
CA VAL A 66 2.56 -27.51 8.26
C VAL A 66 1.31 -28.36 8.07
N GLY A 67 1.43 -29.66 8.28
CA GLY A 67 0.35 -30.62 8.10
C GLY A 67 0.77 -32.02 8.49
N ALA A 68 -0.15 -32.96 8.31
CA ALA A 68 0.11 -34.38 8.42
C ALA A 68 -0.62 -35.13 7.31
N PHE A 69 0.03 -36.13 6.72
CA PHE A 69 -0.68 -37.13 5.95
C PHE A 69 -1.28 -38.16 6.91
N VAL A 70 -2.57 -38.40 6.76
CA VAL A 70 -3.35 -39.34 7.57
C VAL A 70 -3.68 -40.52 6.68
N LEU A 71 -3.12 -41.69 6.96
CA LEU A 71 -3.46 -42.95 6.33
C LEU A 71 -4.45 -43.69 7.24
N VAL A 72 -5.68 -43.87 6.75
CA VAL A 72 -6.75 -44.63 7.43
C VAL A 72 -7.42 -45.53 6.40
N ASP A 73 -7.55 -46.82 6.69
CA ASP A 73 -8.19 -47.80 5.81
C ASP A 73 -7.64 -47.79 4.37
N GLY A 74 -6.31 -47.64 4.22
CA GLY A 74 -5.65 -47.55 2.92
C GLY A 74 -5.84 -46.23 2.17
N ARG A 75 -6.55 -45.25 2.75
CA ARG A 75 -6.76 -43.92 2.15
C ARG A 75 -5.85 -42.89 2.79
N VAL A 76 -5.09 -42.18 1.96
CA VAL A 76 -4.25 -41.06 2.40
C VAL A 76 -5.03 -39.75 2.26
N ARG A 77 -5.10 -38.98 3.35
CA ARG A 77 -5.67 -37.63 3.37
C ARG A 77 -4.69 -36.65 3.96
N TYR A 78 -4.43 -35.55 3.27
CA TYR A 78 -3.66 -34.45 3.83
C TYR A 78 -4.53 -33.62 4.79
N ARG A 79 -4.04 -33.41 6.02
CA ARG A 79 -4.65 -32.51 7.00
C ARG A 79 -3.67 -31.38 7.30
N ARG A 80 -4.06 -30.15 6.97
CA ARG A 80 -3.28 -28.96 7.30
C ARG A 80 -3.39 -28.69 8.80
N VAL A 81 -2.26 -28.45 9.45
CA VAL A 81 -2.22 -27.95 10.82
C VAL A 81 -2.32 -26.44 10.72
N VAL A 82 -3.40 -25.88 11.25
CA VAL A 82 -3.55 -24.43 11.39
C VAL A 82 -3.00 -24.07 12.75
N ASP A 83 -1.96 -23.24 12.78
CA ASP A 83 -1.41 -22.70 14.02
C ASP A 83 -2.47 -21.77 14.66
N PRO A 84 -3.01 -22.13 15.85
CA PRO A 84 -4.07 -21.35 16.48
C PRO A 84 -3.57 -19.95 16.84
N ASP A 85 -2.32 -19.80 17.23
CA ASP A 85 -1.74 -18.50 17.60
C ASP A 85 -1.63 -17.60 16.37
N GLN A 86 -1.24 -18.18 15.22
CA GLN A 86 -1.24 -17.46 13.95
C GLN A 86 -2.65 -17.04 13.53
N LEU A 87 -3.66 -17.89 13.74
CA LEU A 87 -5.05 -17.57 13.44
C LEU A 87 -5.58 -16.45 14.34
N VAL A 88 -5.32 -16.52 15.65
CA VAL A 88 -5.71 -15.48 16.61
C VAL A 88 -4.99 -14.17 16.28
N ALA A 89 -3.69 -14.20 15.98
CA ALA A 89 -2.94 -13.02 15.58
C ALA A 89 -3.50 -12.38 14.30
N ALA A 90 -3.78 -13.20 13.28
CA ALA A 90 -4.37 -12.74 12.03
C ALA A 90 -5.77 -12.16 12.23
N ALA A 91 -6.62 -12.84 13.02
CA ALA A 91 -7.97 -12.37 13.33
C ALA A 91 -7.94 -11.06 14.13
N THR A 92 -7.05 -10.94 15.11
CA THR A 92 -6.87 -9.74 15.93
C THR A 92 -6.40 -8.57 15.05
N GLY A 93 -5.43 -8.81 14.17
CA GLY A 93 -4.94 -7.80 13.24
C GLY A 93 -6.03 -7.32 12.28
N ALA A 94 -6.77 -8.25 11.67
CA ALA A 94 -7.88 -7.92 10.78
C ALA A 94 -8.98 -7.12 11.51
N PHE A 95 -9.30 -7.49 12.74
CA PHE A 95 -10.27 -6.78 13.56
C PHE A 95 -9.81 -5.37 13.91
N ALA A 96 -8.54 -5.19 14.28
CA ALA A 96 -7.97 -3.88 14.60
C ALA A 96 -8.02 -2.94 13.39
N VAL A 97 -7.68 -3.42 12.19
CA VAL A 97 -7.77 -2.64 10.95
C VAL A 97 -9.22 -2.26 10.63
N ALA A 98 -10.16 -3.19 10.77
CA ALA A 98 -11.58 -2.93 10.54
C ALA A 98 -12.13 -1.88 11.52
N ALA A 99 -11.80 -2.00 12.81
CA ALA A 99 -12.21 -1.06 13.84
C ALA A 99 -11.63 0.34 13.60
N LEU A 100 -10.34 0.44 13.25
CA LEU A 100 -9.70 1.71 12.91
C LEU A 100 -10.35 2.36 11.68
N THR A 101 -10.60 1.57 10.65
CA THR A 101 -11.25 2.06 9.42
C THR A 101 -12.66 2.58 9.70
N ALA A 102 -13.43 1.85 10.51
CA ALA A 102 -14.75 2.27 10.94
C ALA A 102 -14.70 3.57 11.78
N ALA A 103 -13.74 3.67 12.70
CA ALA A 103 -13.54 4.88 13.50
C ALA A 103 -13.19 6.10 12.63
N VAL A 104 -12.27 5.94 11.67
CA VAL A 104 -11.90 7.00 10.71
C VAL A 104 -13.09 7.39 9.85
N ALA A 105 -13.87 6.43 9.36
CA ALA A 105 -15.06 6.71 8.56
C ALA A 105 -16.15 7.43 9.36
N LEU A 106 -16.34 7.08 10.63
CA LEU A 106 -17.29 7.76 11.49
C LEU A 106 -16.81 9.17 11.84
N TRP A 107 -15.51 9.34 12.11
CA TRP A 107 -14.92 10.63 12.41
C TRP A 107 -14.94 11.57 11.20
N SER A 108 -14.67 11.06 9.99
CA SER A 108 -14.74 11.84 8.75
C SER A 108 -16.17 12.30 8.46
N ARG A 109 -17.19 11.47 8.73
CA ARG A 109 -18.61 11.87 8.64
C ARG A 109 -19.00 12.97 9.63
N ARG A 110 -18.37 13.02 10.80
CA ARG A 110 -18.61 14.08 11.80
C ARG A 110 -17.95 15.41 11.45
N ARG A 111 -16.93 15.42 10.58
CA ARG A 111 -16.33 16.67 10.10
C ARG A 111 -17.07 17.13 8.85
N PRO A 112 -17.76 18.29 8.89
CA PRO A 112 -18.32 18.85 7.68
C PRO A 112 -17.17 19.13 6.68
N PRO A 113 -17.39 18.90 5.38
CA PRO A 113 -16.37 19.19 4.37
C PRO A 113 -16.00 20.67 4.44
N ALA A 114 -14.69 20.96 4.51
CA ALA A 114 -14.18 22.34 4.63
C ALA A 114 -14.48 23.21 3.39
N VAL A 115 -14.80 22.56 2.28
CA VAL A 115 -15.23 23.18 1.02
C VAL A 115 -16.54 22.52 0.63
N GLY A 116 -17.62 23.28 0.54
CA GLY A 116 -18.88 22.76 0.03
C GLY A 116 -18.87 22.64 -1.49
N THR A 117 -20.05 22.58 -2.11
CA THR A 117 -20.21 22.33 -3.54
C THR A 117 -19.49 23.38 -4.39
N VAL A 118 -18.63 22.89 -5.29
CA VAL A 118 -17.97 23.67 -6.33
C VAL A 118 -18.86 23.66 -7.56
N THR A 119 -19.30 24.83 -8.01
CA THR A 119 -20.11 24.97 -9.23
C THR A 119 -19.38 25.84 -10.24
N MET A 120 -19.36 25.40 -11.50
CA MET A 120 -18.80 26.19 -12.61
C MET A 120 -19.93 26.98 -13.27
N GLY A 121 -19.79 28.30 -13.31
CA GLY A 121 -20.71 29.16 -14.03
C GLY A 121 -20.48 29.12 -15.54
N PRO A 122 -21.46 29.55 -16.36
CA PRO A 122 -21.39 29.52 -17.84
C PRO A 122 -20.28 30.35 -18.49
N GLY A 123 -19.43 31.03 -17.71
CA GLY A 123 -18.24 31.75 -18.16
C GLY A 123 -16.91 31.21 -17.59
N GLY A 124 -16.90 30.01 -17.01
CA GLY A 124 -15.69 29.37 -16.46
C GLY A 124 -15.30 29.79 -15.04
N TRP A 125 -16.10 30.64 -14.38
CA TRP A 125 -15.89 30.99 -12.98
C TRP A 125 -16.29 29.84 -12.05
N LEU A 126 -15.49 29.59 -11.00
CA LEU A 126 -15.78 28.60 -9.96
C LEU A 126 -16.42 29.29 -8.76
N SER A 127 -17.66 28.94 -8.43
CA SER A 127 -18.32 29.35 -7.19
C SER A 127 -18.17 28.24 -6.14
N LEU A 128 -17.57 28.58 -5.00
CA LEU A 128 -17.41 27.71 -3.84
C LEU A 128 -18.50 28.06 -2.81
N ARG A 129 -19.55 27.24 -2.66
CA ARG A 129 -20.52 27.42 -1.56
C ARG A 129 -20.04 26.71 -0.30
N GLY A 130 -20.22 27.32 0.87
CA GLY A 130 -19.89 26.70 2.16
C GLY A 130 -18.39 26.64 2.49
N ALA A 131 -17.51 27.21 1.65
CA ALA A 131 -16.13 27.43 2.02
C ALA A 131 -16.07 28.48 3.14
N SER A 132 -15.39 28.16 4.25
CA SER A 132 -15.13 29.15 5.28
C SER A 132 -14.28 30.27 4.68
N ILE A 133 -14.72 31.52 4.85
CA ILE A 133 -13.95 32.69 4.43
C ILE A 133 -12.57 32.55 5.10
N PRO A 134 -11.46 32.50 4.34
CA PRO A 134 -10.14 32.47 4.94
C PRO A 134 -10.04 33.71 5.81
N ARG A 135 -9.94 33.51 7.13
CA ARG A 135 -9.81 34.63 8.07
C ARG A 135 -8.60 35.42 7.59
N PRO A 136 -8.75 36.72 7.27
CA PRO A 136 -7.59 37.55 7.01
C PRO A 136 -6.70 37.41 8.23
N ARG A 137 -5.53 36.81 8.03
CA ARG A 137 -4.56 36.59 9.09
C ARG A 137 -4.18 38.00 9.58
N PRO A 138 -4.50 38.36 10.83
CA PRO A 138 -4.12 39.67 11.31
C PRO A 138 -2.59 39.71 11.40
N ASP A 139 -2.00 40.61 10.63
CA ASP A 139 -0.65 41.15 10.82
C ASP A 139 0.58 40.24 10.60
N ASP A 140 0.58 39.37 9.58
CA ASP A 140 1.86 38.97 8.99
C ASP A 140 2.38 40.10 8.08
N ARG A 141 2.91 41.16 8.71
CA ARG A 141 3.66 42.20 7.99
C ARG A 141 4.80 41.52 7.23
N PRO A 142 4.85 41.64 5.89
CA PRO A 142 5.95 41.05 5.16
C PRO A 142 7.26 41.73 5.60
N TRP A 143 8.35 40.95 5.65
CA TRP A 143 9.63 41.39 6.20
C TRP A 143 10.12 42.71 5.58
N TRP A 144 9.85 42.94 4.29
CA TRP A 144 10.20 44.17 3.59
C TRP A 144 9.44 45.39 4.13
N ALA A 145 8.19 45.24 4.58
CA ALA A 145 7.41 46.35 5.14
C ALA A 145 7.93 46.77 6.52
N ARG A 146 8.50 45.83 7.28
CA ARG A 146 9.23 46.13 8.53
C ARG A 146 10.55 46.85 8.24
N LEU A 147 11.26 46.40 7.20
CA LEU A 147 12.55 46.95 6.80
C LEU A 147 12.44 48.38 6.26
N LEU A 148 11.39 48.66 5.49
CA LEU A 148 11.11 49.97 4.91
C LEU A 148 10.35 50.91 5.85
N ARG A 149 10.01 50.48 7.08
CA ARG A 149 9.12 51.20 8.00
C ARG A 149 7.91 51.82 7.28
N ALA A 150 7.31 51.05 6.38
CA ALA A 150 6.17 51.52 5.62
C ALA A 150 4.99 51.67 6.59
N HIS A 151 4.49 52.89 6.73
CA HIS A 151 3.31 53.16 7.54
C HIS A 151 2.08 52.97 6.66
N PRO A 152 1.02 52.30 7.16
CA PRO A 152 -0.22 52.18 6.42
C PRO A 152 -0.77 53.59 6.18
N LEU A 153 -1.21 53.86 4.95
CA LEU A 153 -1.93 55.07 4.65
C LEU A 153 -3.24 55.07 5.45
N PRO A 154 -3.61 56.17 6.11
CA PRO A 154 -4.91 56.28 6.76
C PRO A 154 -6.02 56.08 5.70
N ARG A 155 -7.03 55.30 6.07
CA ARG A 155 -8.24 55.13 5.26
C ARG A 155 -9.15 56.33 5.42
#